data_AF-A0A831URV6-F1
#
_entry.id   AF-A0A831URV6-F1
#
_cell.length_a   1.000
_cell.length_b   1.000
_cell.length_c   1.000
_cell.angle_alpha   90.00
_cell.angle_beta   90.00
_cell.angle_gamma   90.00
#
_symmetry.space_group_name_H-M   'P 1'
#
loop_
_entity.id
_entity.type
_entity.pdbx_description
1 polymer ?
#
loop_
_entity_poly.entity_id
_entity_poly.type
_entity_poly.pdbx_seq_one_letter_code
_entity_poly.pdbx_strand_id
1 'polypeptide(L)' 'MEVVEVPGCPQGSLVVVSYLMERRPKAAKFLVPDGECVAVLRFILPHVGYAHRVTRRDNLWLVEVERSQP' A
#
# COMPACT_ATOMS: atom_id res chain seq x y z
N MET A 1 14.53 1.48 -3.47
CA MET A 1 13.08 1.73 -3.53
C MET A 1 12.76 2.82 -2.53
N GLU A 2 12.14 3.88 -2.99
CA GLU A 2 11.62 4.96 -2.15
C GLU A 2 10.42 4.44 -1.35
N VAL A 3 10.26 4.94 -0.12
CA VAL A 3 9.11 4.66 0.74
C VAL A 3 8.18 5.86 0.67
N VAL A 4 6.92 5.63 0.29
CA VAL A 4 5.91 6.69 0.16
C VAL A 4 5.12 6.77 1.46
N GLU A 5 5.22 7.89 2.17
CA GLU A 5 4.37 8.15 3.33
C GLU A 5 2.96 8.55 2.87
N VAL A 6 1.94 7.96 3.49
CA VAL A 6 0.54 8.24 3.16
C VAL A 6 -0.23 8.73 4.38
N PRO A 7 -1.25 9.58 4.19
CA PRO A 7 -2.10 10.01 5.30
C PRO A 7 -2.92 8.85 5.87
N GLY A 8 -3.62 9.10 6.97
CA GLY A 8 -4.58 8.13 7.51
C GLY A 8 -5.75 7.86 6.57
N CYS A 9 -6.50 6.80 6.85
CA CYS A 9 -7.69 6.49 6.08
C CYS A 9 -8.86 7.47 6.33
N PRO A 10 -9.77 7.65 5.33
CA PRO A 10 -9.83 6.93 4.06
C PRO A 10 -8.80 7.38 3.01
N GLN A 11 -8.23 8.57 3.14
CA GLN A 11 -7.36 9.20 2.13
C GLN A 11 -6.12 8.36 1.82
N GLY A 12 -5.49 7.75 2.82
CA GLY A 12 -4.30 6.92 2.64
C GLY A 12 -4.51 5.77 1.64
N SER A 13 -5.63 5.06 1.76
CA SER A 13 -5.94 3.93 0.87
C SER A 13 -6.12 4.37 -0.58
N LEU A 14 -6.75 5.53 -0.81
CA LEU A 14 -6.92 6.11 -2.13
C LEU A 14 -5.57 6.53 -2.74
N VAL A 15 -4.70 7.17 -1.96
CA VAL A 15 -3.35 7.56 -2.41
C VAL A 15 -2.55 6.36 -2.86
N VAL A 16 -2.56 5.26 -2.09
CA VAL A 16 -1.85 4.02 -2.45
C VAL A 16 -2.40 3.45 -3.76
N VAL A 17 -3.73 3.32 -3.88
CA VAL A 17 -4.34 2.75 -5.08
C VAL A 17 -4.08 3.62 -6.32
N SER A 18 -4.26 4.94 -6.22
CA SER A 18 -3.95 5.88 -7.31
C SER A 18 -2.49 5.79 -7.73
N TYR A 19 -1.55 5.78 -6.79
CA TYR A 19 -0.12 5.61 -7.09
C TYR A 19 0.14 4.33 -7.90
N LEU A 20 -0.45 3.20 -7.49
CA LEU A 20 -0.26 1.91 -8.15
C LEU A 20 -0.92 1.82 -9.53
N MET A 21 -2.05 2.49 -9.72
CA MET A 21 -2.76 2.54 -10.99
C MET A 21 -2.12 3.48 -12.00
N GLU A 22 -1.64 4.63 -11.57
CA GLU A 22 -1.00 5.63 -12.42
C GLU A 22 0.42 5.23 -12.82
N ARG A 23 1.23 4.76 -11.85
CA ARG A 23 2.66 4.49 -12.09
C ARG A 23 2.95 3.04 -12.49
N ARG A 24 2.02 2.11 -12.19
CA ARG A 24 2.17 0.67 -12.43
C ARG A 24 3.57 0.11 -12.04
N PRO A 25 4.15 0.47 -10.88
CA PRO A 25 5.50 0.06 -10.53
C PRO A 25 5.59 -1.46 -10.41
N LYS A 26 6.78 -2.03 -10.66
CA LYS A 26 7.02 -3.46 -10.38
C LYS A 26 6.86 -3.75 -8.87
N ALA A 27 7.31 -2.84 -8.02
CA ALA A 27 7.11 -2.92 -6.57
C ALA A 27 7.23 -1.54 -5.93
N ALA A 28 6.59 -1.35 -4.78
CA ALA A 28 6.56 -0.11 -4.02
C ALA A 28 6.42 -0.37 -2.51
N LYS A 29 6.73 0.63 -1.69
CA LYS A 29 6.60 0.58 -0.23
C LYS A 29 5.83 1.79 0.27
N PHE A 30 4.89 1.58 1.18
CA PHE A 30 4.07 2.63 1.76
C PHE A 30 4.15 2.59 3.29
N LEU A 31 4.31 3.75 3.92
CA LEU A 31 4.17 3.90 5.37
C LEU A 31 2.77 4.42 5.68
N VAL A 32 1.99 3.58 6.37
CA VAL A 32 0.58 3.78 6.66
C VAL A 32 0.40 3.97 8.17
N PRO A 33 -0.29 5.02 8.64
CA PRO A 33 -0.33 5.34 10.07
C PRO A 33 -1.36 4.55 10.87
N ASP A 34 -2.38 3.98 10.24
CA ASP A 34 -3.50 3.34 10.94
C ASP A 34 -3.81 1.92 10.41
N GLY A 35 -4.31 1.07 11.32
CA GLY A 35 -4.61 -0.33 11.03
C GLY A 35 -5.87 -0.53 10.19
N GLU A 36 -6.80 0.42 10.20
CA GLU A 36 -8.02 0.37 9.37
C GLU A 36 -7.65 0.49 7.90
N CYS A 37 -6.72 1.38 7.57
CA CYS A 37 -6.20 1.55 6.23
C CYS A 37 -5.45 0.32 5.74
N VAL A 38 -4.68 -0.33 6.62
CA VAL A 38 -4.07 -1.63 6.31
C VAL A 38 -5.14 -2.68 5.98
N ALA A 39 -6.27 -2.71 6.70
CA ALA A 39 -7.35 -3.66 6.41
C ALA A 39 -7.97 -3.42 5.02
N VAL A 40 -8.22 -2.17 4.66
CA VAL A 40 -8.70 -1.79 3.31
C VAL A 40 -7.68 -2.17 2.25
N LEU A 41 -6.39 -1.90 2.47
CA LEU A 41 -5.31 -2.21 1.53
C LEU A 41 -5.18 -3.72 1.31
N ARG A 42 -5.24 -4.52 2.37
CA ARG A 42 -5.23 -6.00 2.26
C ARG A 42 -6.35 -6.53 1.38
N PHE A 43 -7.52 -5.89 1.45
CA PHE A 43 -8.66 -6.25 0.61
C PHE A 43 -8.44 -5.82 -0.84
N ILE A 44 -8.08 -4.56 -1.10
CA ILE A 44 -8.08 -4.01 -2.48
C ILE A 44 -6.84 -4.37 -3.31
N LEU A 45 -5.66 -4.52 -2.69
CA LEU A 45 -4.39 -4.74 -3.40
C LEU A 45 -4.41 -5.97 -4.33
N PRO A 46 -4.92 -7.15 -3.90
CA PRO A 46 -5.07 -8.30 -4.78
C PRO A 46 -6.00 -8.03 -5.98
N HIS A 47 -7.10 -7.29 -5.77
CA HIS A 47 -8.05 -6.96 -6.83
C HIS A 47 -7.45 -6.03 -7.89
N VAL A 48 -6.45 -5.23 -7.53
CA VAL A 48 -5.71 -4.36 -8.47
C VAL A 48 -4.41 -4.99 -8.98
N GLY A 49 -4.19 -6.28 -8.73
CA GLY A 49 -3.09 -7.07 -9.30
C GLY A 49 -1.77 -6.97 -8.53
N TYR A 50 -1.78 -6.62 -7.24
CA TYR A 50 -0.58 -6.54 -6.41
C TYR A 50 -0.61 -7.54 -5.26
N ALA A 51 0.46 -8.31 -5.13
CA ALA A 51 0.78 -9.06 -3.92
C ALA A 51 1.27 -8.06 -2.87
N HIS A 52 1.07 -8.38 -1.58
CA HIS A 52 1.41 -7.46 -0.51
C HIS A 52 1.95 -8.16 0.73
N ARG A 53 2.85 -7.48 1.45
CA ARG A 53 3.36 -7.86 2.77
C ARG A 53 3.21 -6.67 3.70
N VAL A 54 2.69 -6.92 4.90
CA VAL A 54 2.50 -5.89 5.92
C VAL A 54 3.38 -6.18 7.12
N THR A 55 4.18 -5.20 7.53
CA THR A 55 5.02 -5.27 8.73
C THR A 55 4.74 -4.08 9.63
N ARG A 56 4.50 -4.32 10.93
CA ARG A 56 4.36 -3.23 11.90
C ARG A 56 5.73 -2.64 12.25
N ARG A 57 5.83 -1.32 12.26
CA ARG A 57 7.04 -0.53 12.59
C ARG A 57 6.63 0.53 13.60
N ASP A 58 6.82 0.24 14.88
CA ASP A 58 6.38 1.09 16.00
C ASP A 58 4.87 1.41 15.92
N ASN A 59 4.55 2.69 15.69
CA ASN A 59 3.19 3.21 15.55
C ASN A 59 2.70 3.26 14.10
N LEU A 60 3.50 2.80 13.14
CA LEU A 60 3.19 2.79 11.71
C LEU A 60 3.17 1.35 11.16
N TRP A 61 2.65 1.23 9.94
CA TRP A 61 2.59 0.00 9.19
C TRP A 61 3.32 0.18 7.86
N LEU A 62 4.31 -0.66 7.62
CA LEU A 62 4.97 -0.75 6.33
C LEU A 62 4.19 -1.74 5.45
N VAL A 63 3.66 -1.26 4.34
CA VAL A 63 2.99 -2.06 3.32
C VAL A 63 3.91 -2.13 2.10
N GLU A 64 4.47 -3.30 1.87
CA GLU A 64 5.28 -3.60 0.68
C GLU A 64 4.39 -4.27 -0.35
N VAL A 65 4.46 -3.83 -1.60
CA VAL A 65 3.65 -4.39 -2.69
C VAL A 65 4.52 -4.75 -3.88
N GLU A 66 4.12 -5.81 -4.58
CA GLU A 66 4.77 -6.29 -5.80
C GLU A 66 3.71 -6.66 -6.84
N ARG A 67 3.93 -6.25 -8.10
CA ARG A 67 2.99 -6.50 -9.19
C ARG A 67 2.95 -7.99 -9.48
N SER A 68 1.76 -8.58 -9.42
CA SER A 68 1.58 -10.04 -9.49
C SER A 68 1.76 -10.60 -10.91
N GLN A 69 1.71 -9.74 -11.94
CA GLN A 69 1.93 -10.12 -13.33
C GLN A 69 2.73 -9.04 -14.10
N PRO A 70 3.57 -9.42 -15.09
CA PRO A 70 4.31 -8.50 -15.95
C PRO A 70 3.41 -7.60 -16.78
#